data_AF-A0A7V0MAF1-F1
#
_entry.id   AF-A0A7V0MAF1-F1
#
_cell.length_a   1.000
_cell.length_b   1.000
_cell.length_c   1.000
_cell.angle_alpha   90.00
_cell.angle_beta   90.00
_cell.angle_gamma   90.00
#
_symmetry.space_group_name_H-M   'P 1'
#
loop_
_entity.id
_entity.type
_entity.pdbx_description
1 polymer ?
#
loop_
_entity_poly.entity_id
_entity_poly.type
_entity_poly.pdbx_seq_one_letter_code
_entity_poly.pdbx_strand_id
1 'polypeptide(L)'
;MDLNREFYKRFGFVFIGIIAVLVVARYTIFSTTPASNLSGRSFSYKKADRVISWKDADKYIGRYVTVEGKIVRTYNSGKACFLNFHPDYKRYFTAVIFKSDFNKFPENPEEYYKDKKVQVIGIIKEYKGSPEIILNSPSQIRVLE
;
A
#
# COMPACT_ATOMS: atom_id res chain seq x y z
N MET A 1 36.79 5.06 -20.77
CA MET A 1 38.01 5.69 -20.23
C MET A 1 37.92 7.16 -20.58
N ASP A 2 37.90 8.16 -19.70
CA ASP A 2 37.97 8.25 -18.25
C ASP A 2 37.54 9.69 -17.92
N LEU A 3 36.23 9.98 -17.91
CA LEU A 3 35.75 11.31 -17.46
C LEU A 3 35.63 11.39 -15.93
N ASN A 4 35.77 10.25 -15.23
CA ASN A 4 35.64 10.15 -13.77
C ASN A 4 36.95 10.24 -12.99
N ARG A 5 38.12 10.27 -13.64
CA ARG A 5 39.42 10.28 -12.91
C ARG A 5 39.87 11.65 -12.43
N GLU A 6 39.40 12.74 -13.04
CA GLU A 6 39.84 14.10 -12.67
C GLU A 6 38.89 14.82 -11.70
N PHE A 7 37.63 14.37 -11.58
CA PHE A 7 36.70 14.91 -10.58
C PHE A 7 37.16 14.60 -9.14
N TYR A 8 37.69 13.40 -8.91
CA TYR A 8 38.08 12.95 -7.57
C TYR A 8 39.40 13.51 -7.04
N LYS A 9 40.28 14.03 -7.92
CA LYS A 9 41.60 14.53 -7.48
C LYS A 9 41.60 15.97 -6.99
N ARG A 10 40.60 16.78 -7.35
CA ARG A 10 40.49 18.18 -6.90
C ARG A 10 39.55 18.41 -5.71
N PHE A 11 38.66 17.46 -5.41
CA PHE A 11 37.66 17.60 -4.33
C PHE A 11 37.85 16.60 -3.16
N GLY A 12 38.76 15.63 -3.29
CA GLY A 12 38.98 14.55 -2.31
C GLY A 12 39.49 14.98 -0.93
N PHE A 13 39.95 16.22 -0.74
CA PHE A 13 40.50 16.68 0.55
C PHE A 13 39.60 17.63 1.35
N VAL A 14 38.46 18.08 0.80
CA VAL A 14 37.54 19.00 1.51
C VAL A 14 36.35 18.26 2.15
N PHE A 15 36.03 17.04 1.71
CA PHE A 15 34.85 16.30 2.20
C PHE A 15 35.09 15.36 3.39
N ILE A 16 36.35 15.00 3.69
CA ILE A 16 36.66 14.15 4.84
C ILE A 16 36.56 14.93 6.16
N GLY A 17 36.78 16.25 6.13
CA GLY A 17 36.66 17.12 7.31
C GLY A 17 35.23 17.45 7.76
N ILE A 18 34.25 17.48 6.84
CA ILE A 18 32.86 17.83 7.17
C ILE A 18 32.07 16.63 7.71
N ILE A 19 32.41 15.41 7.30
CA ILE A 19 31.75 14.19 7.79
C ILE A 19 32.15 13.87 9.24
N ALA A 20 33.38 14.19 9.67
CA ALA A 20 33.85 13.94 11.03
C ALA A 20 33.18 14.83 12.10
N VAL A 21 32.80 16.07 11.75
CA VAL A 21 32.19 17.01 12.72
C VAL A 21 30.71 16.68 12.99
N LEU A 22 29.97 16.14 12.01
CA LEU A 22 28.56 15.75 12.19
C LEU A 22 28.38 14.45 12.99
N VAL A 23 29.42 13.62 13.12
CA VAL A 23 29.38 12.39 13.92
C VAL A 23 29.66 12.67 15.40
N VAL A 24 30.54 13.63 15.73
CA VAL A 24 30.90 13.91 17.13
C VAL A 24 29.83 14.74 17.87
N ALA A 25 29.14 15.68 17.20
CA ALA A 25 28.06 16.46 17.82
C ALA A 25 26.80 15.64 18.18
N ARG A 26 26.68 14.40 17.66
CA ARG A 26 25.57 13.49 17.99
C ARG A 26 25.87 12.53 19.15
N TYR A 27 27.09 12.54 19.69
CA TYR A 27 27.50 11.60 20.75
C TYR A 27 27.53 12.17 22.16
N THR A 28 27.33 13.49 22.35
CA THR A 28 27.35 14.13 23.69
C THR A 28 25.97 14.61 24.18
N ILE A 29 24.89 14.40 23.42
CA ILE A 29 23.50 14.63 23.88
C ILE A 29 22.79 13.29 24.14
N PHE A 30 23.55 12.30 24.61
CA PHE A 30 23.06 10.96 24.95
C PHE A 30 23.24 10.72 26.46
N SER A 31 22.53 11.46 27.30
CA SER A 31 22.14 11.01 28.65
C SER A 31 21.35 12.10 29.38
N THR A 32 20.02 12.04 29.26
CA THR A 32 19.03 12.00 30.35
C THR A 32 17.67 12.43 29.80
N THR A 33 16.89 11.46 29.33
CA THR A 33 15.43 11.59 29.26
C THR A 33 14.86 10.52 30.19
N PRO A 34 14.02 10.85 31.17
CA PRO A 34 13.46 9.87 32.08
C PRO A 34 12.62 8.87 31.29
N ALA A 35 12.90 7.58 31.49
CA ALA A 35 12.09 6.48 31.02
C ALA A 35 10.79 6.44 31.83
N SER A 36 9.85 7.32 31.52
CA SER A 36 8.49 7.27 32.06
C SER A 36 7.51 6.93 30.94
N ASN A 37 7.02 5.69 30.99
CA ASN A 37 5.74 5.23 30.44
C ASN A 37 5.59 5.17 28.92
N LEU A 38 6.21 4.16 28.31
CA LEU A 38 5.73 3.56 27.05
C LEU A 38 5.57 2.04 27.16
N SER A 39 5.12 1.54 28.32
CA SER A 39 4.40 0.26 28.33
C SER A 39 3.02 0.52 27.73
N GLY A 40 2.79 0.10 26.48
CA GLY A 40 1.41 -0.06 25.99
C GLY A 40 1.07 0.31 24.55
N ARG A 41 2.01 0.74 23.71
CA ARG A 41 1.77 0.67 22.26
C ARG A 41 2.35 -0.63 21.71
N SER A 42 1.67 -1.72 22.06
CA SER A 42 1.45 -2.75 21.06
C SER A 42 1.00 -2.02 19.79
N PHE A 43 1.73 -2.13 18.68
CA PHE A 43 1.13 -1.97 17.36
C PHE A 43 0.15 -3.14 17.24
N SER A 44 -0.96 -3.04 17.97
CA SER A 44 -2.17 -3.79 17.72
C SER A 44 -2.50 -3.41 16.30
N TYR A 45 -2.22 -4.31 15.36
CA TYR A 45 -2.73 -4.25 14.01
C TYR A 45 -4.25 -4.23 14.18
N LYS A 46 -4.80 -3.02 14.33
CA LYS A 46 -6.21 -2.80 14.56
C LYS A 46 -6.83 -3.37 13.30
N LYS A 47 -7.54 -4.49 13.46
CA LYS A 47 -8.54 -4.95 12.51
C LYS A 47 -9.18 -3.70 11.91
N ALA A 48 -9.30 -3.62 10.59
CA ALA A 48 -9.93 -2.45 9.96
C ALA A 48 -11.39 -2.37 10.45
N ASP A 49 -11.59 -1.73 11.60
CA ASP A 49 -12.88 -1.61 12.28
C ASP A 49 -13.83 -0.69 11.50
N ARG A 50 -13.31 -0.02 10.47
CA ARG A 50 -14.06 0.87 9.61
C ARG A 50 -14.33 0.20 8.26
N VAL A 51 -15.59 -0.19 8.08
CA VAL A 51 -16.18 -0.51 6.78
C VAL A 51 -16.65 0.80 6.15
N ILE A 52 -16.26 1.07 4.91
CA ILE A 52 -16.66 2.25 4.13
C ILE A 52 -17.37 1.81 2.85
N SER A 53 -18.20 2.68 2.29
CA SER A 53 -18.74 2.47 0.95
C SER A 53 -17.64 2.62 -0.10
N TRP A 54 -17.68 1.80 -1.16
CA TRP A 54 -16.84 1.98 -2.35
C TRP A 54 -16.93 3.39 -2.96
N LYS A 55 -18.04 4.11 -2.74
CA LYS A 55 -18.24 5.49 -3.21
C LYS A 55 -17.34 6.52 -2.54
N ASP A 56 -16.86 6.22 -1.34
CA ASP A 56 -16.04 7.12 -0.54
C ASP A 56 -14.56 6.76 -0.57
N ALA A 57 -14.14 5.73 -1.33
CA ALA A 57 -12.79 5.17 -1.25
C ALA A 57 -11.67 6.18 -1.54
N ASP A 58 -11.92 7.17 -2.40
CA ASP A 58 -11.02 8.29 -2.71
C ASP A 58 -10.67 9.14 -1.48
N LYS A 59 -11.58 9.29 -0.52
CA LYS A 59 -11.34 10.02 0.74
C LYS A 59 -10.42 9.27 1.70
N TYR A 60 -10.05 8.03 1.37
CA TYR A 60 -9.30 7.12 2.23
C TYR A 60 -8.00 6.61 1.59
N ILE A 61 -7.48 7.27 0.54
CA ILE A 61 -6.14 6.95 0.00
C ILE A 61 -5.08 6.93 1.12
N GLY A 62 -4.21 5.92 1.07
CA GLY A 62 -3.14 5.67 2.04
C GLY A 62 -3.59 4.98 3.32
N ARG A 63 -4.89 4.70 3.50
CA ARG A 63 -5.43 4.12 4.73
C ARG A 63 -5.77 2.65 4.57
N TYR A 64 -5.53 1.87 5.62
CA TYR A 64 -5.96 0.48 5.73
C TYR A 64 -7.41 0.42 6.22
N VAL A 65 -8.34 0.06 5.34
CA VAL A 65 -9.80 0.05 5.61
C VAL A 65 -10.47 -1.15 4.94
N THR A 66 -11.73 -1.41 5.30
CA THR A 66 -12.59 -2.36 4.58
C THR A 66 -13.52 -1.58 3.67
N VAL A 67 -13.57 -1.90 2.38
CA VAL A 67 -14.46 -1.32 1.38
C VAL A 67 -15.57 -2.32 1.06
N GLU A 68 -16.82 -1.90 1.17
CA GLU A 68 -17.98 -2.74 0.86
C GLU A 68 -18.70 -2.28 -0.42
N GLY A 69 -19.19 -3.24 -1.20
CA GLY A 69 -20.14 -2.99 -2.29
C GLY A 69 -20.39 -4.21 -3.18
N LYS A 70 -21.18 -4.00 -4.24
CA LYS A 70 -21.43 -5.02 -5.26
C LYS A 70 -20.41 -4.90 -6.39
N ILE A 71 -19.85 -6.02 -6.84
CA ILE A 71 -19.02 -6.05 -8.04
C ILE A 71 -19.93 -6.11 -9.27
N VAL A 72 -19.99 -5.00 -10.01
CA VAL A 72 -20.89 -4.84 -11.16
C VAL A 72 -20.19 -5.03 -12.49
N ARG A 73 -18.85 -5.02 -12.53
CA ARG A 73 -18.07 -5.26 -13.75
C ARG A 73 -16.75 -5.95 -13.40
N THR A 74 -16.39 -6.96 -14.17
CA THR A 74 -15.11 -7.65 -14.05
C THR A 74 -14.37 -7.64 -15.39
N TYR A 75 -13.05 -7.73 -15.34
CA TYR A 75 -12.20 -7.88 -16.51
C TYR A 75 -10.93 -8.63 -16.12
N ASN A 76 -10.58 -9.71 -16.84
CA ASN A 76 -9.32 -10.39 -16.67
C ASN A 76 -8.49 -10.23 -17.95
N SER A 77 -7.31 -9.63 -17.81
CA SER A 77 -6.36 -9.40 -18.91
C SER A 77 -5.37 -10.55 -19.11
N GLY A 78 -5.45 -11.59 -18.27
CA GLY A 78 -4.41 -12.62 -18.11
C GLY A 78 -3.18 -12.16 -17.31
N LYS A 79 -3.04 -10.85 -17.04
CA LYS A 79 -2.00 -10.27 -16.17
C LYS A 79 -2.54 -9.79 -14.83
N ALA A 80 -3.80 -9.35 -14.83
CA ALA A 80 -4.54 -8.93 -13.67
C ALA A 80 -6.04 -9.14 -13.89
N CYS A 81 -6.74 -9.46 -12.81
CA CYS A 81 -8.18 -9.50 -12.71
C CYS A 81 -8.66 -8.26 -11.96
N PHE A 82 -9.57 -7.51 -12.57
CA PHE A 82 -10.14 -6.28 -12.05
C PHE A 82 -11.59 -6.52 -11.60
N LEU A 83 -11.87 -6.23 -10.35
CA LEU A 83 -13.19 -6.34 -9.72
C LEU A 83 -13.72 -4.94 -9.44
N ASN A 84 -14.65 -4.46 -10.26
CA ASN A 84 -15.09 -3.06 -10.27
C ASN A 84 -16.46 -2.90 -9.64
N PHE A 85 -16.58 -1.89 -8.78
CA PHE A 85 -17.80 -1.57 -8.03
C PHE A 85 -18.71 -0.58 -8.78
N HIS A 86 -18.26 -0.10 -9.94
CA HIS A 86 -19.01 0.79 -10.82
C HIS A 86 -18.62 0.55 -12.29
N PRO A 87 -19.51 0.80 -13.29
CA PRO A 87 -19.16 0.66 -14.70
C PRO A 87 -18.05 1.61 -15.17
N ASP A 88 -17.99 2.81 -14.59
CA ASP A 88 -16.95 3.82 -14.78
C ASP A 88 -15.72 3.55 -13.88
N TYR A 89 -15.06 2.42 -14.12
CA TYR A 89 -13.92 1.94 -13.33
C TYR A 89 -12.70 2.89 -13.34
N LYS A 90 -12.63 3.86 -14.26
CA LYS A 90 -11.54 4.84 -14.35
C LYS A 90 -11.65 5.99 -13.33
N ARG A 91 -12.73 6.01 -12.55
CA ARG A 91 -12.98 7.03 -11.51
C ARG A 91 -13.26 6.42 -10.15
N TYR A 92 -13.81 5.21 -10.11
CA TYR A 92 -14.30 4.59 -8.88
C TYR A 92 -13.43 3.41 -8.45
N PHE A 93 -13.67 2.98 -7.21
CA PHE A 93 -12.92 1.93 -6.56
C PHE A 93 -12.86 0.61 -7.34
N THR A 94 -11.65 0.06 -7.42
CA THR A 94 -11.37 -1.24 -8.05
C THR A 94 -10.54 -2.11 -7.10
N ALA A 95 -10.93 -3.38 -6.93
CA ALA A 95 -10.07 -4.38 -6.32
C ALA A 95 -9.32 -5.15 -7.42
N VAL A 96 -8.01 -5.35 -7.24
CA VAL A 96 -7.12 -5.90 -8.27
C VAL A 96 -6.42 -7.14 -7.74
N ILE A 97 -6.49 -8.25 -8.49
CA ILE A 97 -5.70 -9.45 -8.25
C ILE A 97 -4.67 -9.54 -9.37
N PHE A 98 -3.38 -9.66 -9.06
CA PHE A 98 -2.34 -9.87 -10.08
C PHE A 98 -2.15 -11.35 -10.40
N LYS A 99 -1.64 -11.65 -11.60
CA LYS A 99 -1.36 -13.02 -12.07
C LYS A 99 -0.53 -13.84 -11.07
N SER A 100 0.42 -13.21 -10.39
CA SER A 100 1.26 -13.84 -9.35
C SER A 100 0.48 -14.47 -8.21
N ASP A 101 -0.74 -14.00 -7.98
CA ASP A 101 -1.59 -14.41 -6.86
C ASP A 101 -2.84 -15.19 -7.29
N PHE A 102 -3.08 -15.37 -8.60
CA PHE A 102 -4.27 -16.05 -9.11
C PHE A 102 -4.51 -17.43 -8.48
N ASN A 103 -3.45 -18.20 -8.25
CA ASN A 103 -3.51 -19.54 -7.65
C ASN A 103 -4.00 -19.54 -6.18
N LYS A 104 -4.12 -18.39 -5.53
CA LYS A 104 -4.62 -18.25 -4.16
C LYS A 104 -6.12 -17.92 -4.10
N PHE A 105 -6.70 -17.52 -5.23
CA PHE A 105 -8.11 -17.16 -5.34
C PHE A 105 -8.90 -18.28 -6.00
N PRO A 106 -10.25 -18.26 -5.93
CA PRO A 106 -11.08 -19.16 -6.71
C PRO A 106 -10.71 -19.15 -8.20
N GLU A 107 -10.92 -20.29 -8.86
CA GLU A 107 -10.79 -20.39 -10.30
C GLU A 107 -11.70 -19.36 -11.00
N ASN A 108 -11.20 -18.72 -12.05
CA ASN A 108 -11.87 -17.63 -12.78
C ASN A 108 -12.43 -16.55 -11.83
N PRO A 109 -11.59 -15.80 -11.10
CA PRO A 109 -12.05 -14.82 -10.10
C PRO A 109 -12.99 -13.75 -10.69
N GLU A 110 -12.83 -13.42 -11.98
CA GLU A 110 -13.71 -12.50 -12.72
C GLU A 110 -15.14 -13.02 -12.88
N GLU A 111 -15.35 -14.34 -12.90
CA GLU A 111 -16.67 -14.97 -12.92
C GLU A 111 -17.15 -15.20 -11.49
N TYR A 112 -16.28 -15.73 -10.63
CA TYR A 112 -16.62 -16.07 -9.26
C TYR A 112 -17.14 -14.87 -8.47
N TYR A 113 -16.52 -13.69 -8.59
CA TYR A 113 -16.92 -12.51 -7.81
C TYR A 113 -17.94 -11.60 -8.50
N LYS A 114 -18.25 -11.85 -9.77
CA LYS A 114 -19.20 -11.04 -10.52
C LYS A 114 -20.58 -11.08 -9.86
N ASP A 115 -21.22 -9.92 -9.76
CA ASP A 115 -22.56 -9.72 -9.19
C ASP A 115 -22.72 -10.06 -7.70
N LYS A 116 -21.63 -10.40 -7.00
CA LYS A 116 -21.64 -10.61 -5.55
C LYS A 116 -21.46 -9.32 -4.78
N LYS A 117 -22.07 -9.27 -3.60
CA LYS A 117 -21.77 -8.23 -2.62
C LYS A 117 -20.57 -8.68 -1.79
N VAL A 118 -19.55 -7.84 -1.70
CA VAL A 118 -18.28 -8.20 -1.05
C VAL A 118 -17.80 -7.11 -0.10
N GLN A 119 -16.93 -7.52 0.83
CA GLN A 119 -16.04 -6.65 1.57
C GLN A 119 -14.60 -6.92 1.18
N VAL A 120 -13.87 -5.86 0.86
CA VAL A 120 -12.45 -5.89 0.46
C VAL A 120 -11.62 -5.11 1.47
N ILE A 121 -10.61 -5.74 2.06
CA ILE A 121 -9.76 -5.12 3.08
C ILE A 121 -8.32 -4.93 2.59
N GLY A 122 -7.79 -3.73 2.78
CA GLY A 122 -6.44 -3.40 2.35
C GLY A 122 -6.12 -1.91 2.46
N ILE A 123 -4.89 -1.56 2.07
CA ILE A 123 -4.49 -0.16 1.89
C ILE A 123 -5.07 0.33 0.57
N ILE A 124 -5.86 1.40 0.59
CA ILE A 124 -6.31 2.06 -0.63
C ILE A 124 -5.15 2.84 -1.22
N LYS A 125 -4.79 2.57 -2.47
CA LYS A 125 -3.78 3.29 -3.25
C LYS A 125 -4.47 4.07 -4.36
N GLU A 126 -3.87 5.17 -4.79
CA GLU A 126 -4.30 5.83 -6.02
C GLU A 126 -3.48 5.28 -7.20
N TYR A 127 -4.16 4.91 -8.27
CA TYR A 127 -3.55 4.53 -9.53
C TYR A 127 -4.31 5.19 -10.69
N LYS A 128 -3.59 6.01 -11.47
CA LYS A 128 -4.15 6.76 -12.61
C LYS A 128 -5.43 7.55 -12.26
N GLY A 129 -5.48 8.14 -11.07
CA GLY A 129 -6.62 8.92 -10.59
C GLY A 129 -7.79 8.11 -10.02
N SER A 130 -7.65 6.79 -9.86
CA SER A 130 -8.66 5.92 -9.24
C SER A 130 -8.16 5.26 -7.95
N PRO A 131 -9.03 5.10 -6.94
CA PRO A 131 -8.69 4.33 -5.74
C PRO A 131 -8.69 2.83 -6.02
N GLU A 132 -7.69 2.10 -5.52
CA GLU A 132 -7.52 0.66 -5.71
C GLU A 132 -7.07 -0.04 -4.43
N ILE A 133 -7.48 -1.30 -4.25
CA ILE A 133 -6.85 -2.24 -3.31
C ILE A 133 -6.29 -3.42 -4.12
N ILE A 134 -5.00 -3.72 -3.89
CA ILE A 134 -4.36 -4.92 -4.43
C ILE A 134 -4.59 -6.08 -3.46
N LEU A 135 -5.16 -7.17 -3.97
CA LEU A 135 -5.42 -8.40 -3.23
C LEU A 135 -4.32 -9.41 -3.52
N ASN A 136 -3.58 -9.80 -2.47
CA ASN A 136 -2.52 -10.81 -2.52
C ASN A 136 -2.84 -12.06 -1.68
N SER A 137 -3.97 -12.05 -0.98
CA SER A 137 -4.52 -13.15 -0.19
C SER A 137 -6.04 -13.22 -0.30
N PRO A 138 -6.66 -14.41 -0.37
CA PRO A 138 -8.11 -14.58 -0.40
C PRO A 138 -8.80 -14.05 0.86
N SER A 139 -8.10 -14.00 2.01
CA SER A 139 -8.64 -13.43 3.25
C SER A 139 -8.94 -11.92 3.15
N GLN A 140 -8.43 -11.24 2.12
CA GLN A 140 -8.69 -9.82 1.88
C GLN A 140 -10.04 -9.55 1.20
N ILE A 141 -10.75 -10.58 0.74
CA ILE A 141 -12.06 -10.43 0.09
C ILE A 141 -13.04 -11.43 0.66
N ARG A 142 -14.16 -10.93 1.18
CA ARG A 142 -15.23 -11.74 1.75
C ARG A 142 -16.51 -11.50 0.97
N VAL A 143 -17.10 -12.58 0.44
CA VAL A 143 -18.46 -12.57 -0.11
C VAL A 143 -19.46 -12.48 1.04
N LEU A 144 -20.43 -11.59 0.92
CA LEU A 144 -21.53 -11.44 1.88
C LEU A 144 -22.81 -12.13 1.38
N GLU A 145 -23.04 -12.11 0.07
CA GLU A 145 -24.25 -12.58 -0.62
C GLU A 145 -23.86 -13.01 -2.05
#